data_AF-R4KHT8-F1
#
_entry.id   AF-R4KHT8-F1
#
_cell.length_a   1.000
_cell.length_b   1.000
_cell.length_c   1.000
_cell.angle_alpha   90.00
_cell.angle_beta   90.00
_cell.angle_gamma   90.00
#
_symmetry.space_group_name_H-M   'P 1'
#
loop_
_entity.id
_entity.type
_entity.pdbx_description
1 polymer ?
#
loop_
_entity_poly.entity_id
_entity_poly.type
_entity_poly.pdbx_seq_one_letter_code
_entity_poly.pdbx_strand_id
1 'polypeptide(L)' 'MDEELNKIKLKMKALGFTQQQIESIIEKTHSGKCWDEMSDPEKQQILRSINERIIFARKFFQILSCNTCYK' A
#
# COMPACT_ATOMS: atom_id res chain seq x y z
N MET A 1 -1.80 -2.65 15.66
CA MET A 1 -0.91 -2.17 14.58
C MET A 1 -0.69 -3.24 13.51
N ASP A 2 -0.31 -4.47 13.86
CA ASP A 2 -0.08 -5.53 12.86
C ASP A 2 -1.31 -5.93 12.06
N GLU A 3 -2.50 -5.85 12.66
CA GLU A 3 -3.76 -6.01 11.95
C GLU A 3 -3.97 -4.96 10.85
N GLU A 4 -3.55 -3.71 11.08
CA GLU A 4 -3.68 -2.64 10.08
C GLU A 4 -2.70 -2.84 8.94
N LEU A 5 -1.46 -3.25 9.25
CA LEU A 5 -0.48 -3.63 8.25
C LEU A 5 -1.00 -4.81 7.40
N ASN A 6 -1.60 -5.82 8.03
CA ASN A 6 -2.21 -6.94 7.30
C ASN A 6 -3.39 -6.49 6.42
N LYS A 7 -4.24 -5.58 6.89
CA LYS A 7 -5.31 -4.98 6.07
C LYS A 7 -4.73 -4.25 4.85
N ILE A 8 -3.62 -3.54 5.00
CA ILE A 8 -2.92 -2.88 3.87
C ILE A 8 -2.36 -3.92 2.89
N LYS A 9 -1.68 -4.96 3.38
CA LYS A 9 -1.15 -6.05 2.55
C LYS A 9 -2.26 -6.70 1.71
N LEU A 10 -3.44 -6.95 2.30
CA LEU A 10 -4.60 -7.49 1.58
C LEU A 10 -5.11 -6.54 0.49
N LYS A 11 -5.18 -5.23 0.77
CA LYS A 11 -5.58 -4.23 -0.25
C LYS A 11 -4.61 -4.19 -1.42
N MET A 12 -3.31 -4.34 -1.18
CA MET A 12 -2.28 -4.38 -2.23
C MET A 12 -2.38 -5.68 -3.05
N LYS A 13 -2.61 -6.84 -2.41
CA LYS A 13 -2.88 -8.10 -3.12
C LYS A 13 -4.08 -7.96 -4.06
N ALA A 14 -5.15 -7.31 -3.61
CA ALA A 14 -6.33 -7.05 -4.43
C ALA A 14 -6.07 -6.11 -5.63
N LEU A 15 -4.98 -5.34 -5.59
CA LEU A 15 -4.51 -4.53 -6.72
C LEU A 15 -3.56 -5.30 -7.66
N GLY A 16 -3.32 -6.59 -7.41
CA GLY A 16 -2.47 -7.43 -8.25
C GLY A 16 -0.99 -7.44 -7.87
N PHE A 17 -0.60 -6.81 -6.74
CA PHE A 17 0.79 -6.88 -6.29
C PHE A 17 1.13 -8.26 -5.72
N THR A 18 2.30 -8.78 -6.07
CA THR A 18 2.84 -10.01 -5.49
C THR A 18 3.33 -9.78 -4.06
N GLN A 19 3.49 -10.86 -3.28
CA GLN A 19 4.00 -10.78 -1.91
C GLN A 19 5.38 -10.08 -1.85
N GLN A 20 6.29 -10.41 -2.76
CA GLN A 20 7.63 -9.79 -2.85
C GLN A 20 7.56 -8.29 -3.15
N GLN A 21 6.65 -7.87 -4.04
CA GLN A 21 6.46 -6.45 -4.34
C GLN A 21 5.90 -5.69 -3.13
N ILE A 22 4.96 -6.30 -2.40
CA ILE A 22 4.38 -5.73 -1.19
C ILE A 22 5.45 -5.52 -0.12
N GLU A 23 6.29 -6.54 0.13
CA GLU A 23 7.40 -6.46 1.08
C GLU A 23 8.40 -5.38 0.68
N SER A 24 8.79 -5.29 -0.60
CA SER A 24 9.70 -4.25 -1.07
C SER A 24 9.12 -2.84 -0.92
N ILE A 25 7.82 -2.65 -1.17
CA ILE A 25 7.15 -1.34 -0.99
C ILE A 25 7.15 -0.94 0.48
N ILE A 26 6.84 -1.88 1.37
CA ILE A 26 6.83 -1.66 2.83
C ILE A 26 8.25 -1.29 3.29
N GLU A 27 9.25 -2.10 2.96
CA GLU A 27 10.66 -1.87 3.30
C GLU A 27 11.18 -0.52 2.80
N LYS A 28 10.90 -0.16 1.54
CA LYS A 28 11.27 1.16 0.99
C LYS A 28 10.57 2.30 1.71
N THR A 29 9.33 2.09 2.18
CA THR A 29 8.58 3.11 2.93
C THR A 29 9.10 3.24 4.36
N HIS A 30 9.77 2.22 4.89
CA HIS A 30 10.42 2.25 6.20
C HIS A 30 11.74 3.03 6.22
N SER A 31 12.23 3.49 5.07
CA SER A 31 13.53 4.17 4.95
C SER A 31 14.69 3.40 5.61
N GLY A 32 14.61 2.07 5.61
CA GLY A 32 15.63 1.19 6.20
C GLY A 32 15.53 0.98 7.72
N LYS A 33 14.56 1.57 8.43
CA LYS A 33 14.32 1.26 9.84
C LYS A 33 13.58 -0.08 10.00
N CYS A 34 13.92 -0.84 11.04
CA CYS A 34 13.15 -2.03 11.39
C CYS A 34 11.76 -1.63 11.87
N TRP A 35 10.72 -2.38 11.47
CA TRP A 35 9.33 -2.10 11.88
C TRP A 35 9.19 -2.10 13.40
N ASP A 36 9.83 -3.03 14.08
CA ASP A 36 9.70 -3.19 15.54
C ASP A 36 10.39 -2.06 16.32
N GLU A 37 11.37 -1.39 15.70
CA GLU A 37 12.10 -0.26 16.27
C GLU A 37 11.38 1.09 16.08
N MET A 38 10.33 1.13 15.26
CA MET A 38 9.57 2.35 15.02
C MET A 38 8.57 2.63 16.13
N SER A 39 8.43 3.91 16.46
CA SER A 39 7.37 4.41 17.33
C SER A 39 5.99 4.26 16.68
N ASP A 40 4.94 4.21 17.49
CA ASP A 40 3.56 4.12 16.98
C ASP A 40 3.18 5.26 16.01
N PRO A 41 3.57 6.53 16.25
CA PRO A 41 3.32 7.61 15.28
C PRO A 41 4.02 7.39 13.93
N GLU A 42 5.26 6.89 13.92
CA GLU A 42 5.98 6.57 12.68
C GLU A 42 5.27 5.45 11.90
N LYS A 43 4.89 4.38 12.61
CA LYS A 43 4.14 3.27 12.01
C LYS A 43 2.80 3.76 11.45
N GLN A 44 2.07 4.62 12.18
CA GLN A 44 0.82 5.21 11.69
C GLN A 44 1.02 6.07 10.43
N GLN A 45 2.10 6.87 10.38
CA GLN A 45 2.44 7.67 9.20
C GLN A 45 2.72 6.78 7.98
N ILE A 46 3.45 5.68 8.17
CA ILE A 46 3.74 4.71 7.10
C ILE A 46 2.44 4.06 6.60
N LEU A 47 1.61 3.56 7.50
CA LEU A 47 0.33 2.94 7.15
C LEU A 47 -0.56 3.92 6.38
N ARG A 48 -0.63 5.18 6.83
CA ARG A 48 -1.37 6.24 6.14
C ARG A 48 -0.81 6.50 4.74
N SER A 49 0.50 6.65 4.61
CA SER A 49 1.17 6.91 3.31
C SER A 49 0.89 5.80 2.30
N ILE A 50 1.00 4.53 2.72
CA ILE A 50 0.72 3.40 1.83
C ILE A 50 -0.77 3.35 1.46
N ASN A 51 -1.67 3.59 2.42
CA ASN A 51 -3.10 3.60 2.15
C ASN A 51 -3.52 4.72 1.17
N GLU A 52 -2.91 5.91 1.26
CA GLU A 52 -3.12 7.00 0.29
C GLU A 52 -2.66 6.60 -1.12
N ARG A 53 -1.50 5.93 -1.26
CA ARG A 53 -1.02 5.39 -2.55
C ARG A 53 -1.98 4.33 -3.12
N ILE A 54 -2.54 3.46 -2.28
CA ILE A 54 -3.55 2.47 -2.69
C ILE A 54 -4.82 3.16 -3.22
N ILE A 55 -5.30 4.20 -2.52
CA ILE A 55 -6.46 4.98 -2.97
C ILE A 55 -6.19 5.65 -4.31
N PHE A 56 -4.99 6.22 -4.49
CA PHE A 56 -4.58 6.80 -5.76
C PHE A 56 -4.56 5.76 -6.88
N ALA A 57 -3.93 4.61 -6.66
CA ALA A 57 -3.87 3.52 -7.64
C ALA A 57 -5.28 3.05 -8.05
N ARG A 58 -6.21 2.90 -7.09
CA ARG A 58 -7.60 2.55 -7.38
C ARG A 58 -8.28 3.56 -8.29
N LYS A 59 -8.17 4.85 -7.96
CA LYS A 59 -8.74 5.93 -8.80
C LYS A 59 -8.12 5.95 -10.19
N PHE A 60 -6.81 5.75 -10.26
CA PHE A 60 -6.09 5.68 -11.53
C PHE A 60 -6.57 4.50 -12.40
N PHE A 61 -6.70 3.30 -11.82
CA PHE A 61 -7.24 2.15 -12.54
C PHE A 61 -8.70 2.35 -12.97
N GLN A 62 -9.53 3.00 -12.15
CA GLN A 62 -10.89 3.37 -12.53
C GLN A 62 -10.89 4.26 -13.78
N ILE A 63 -10.05 5.29 -13.82
CA ILE A 63 -9.90 6.17 -15.00
C ILE A 63 -9.48 5.37 -16.24
N LEU A 64 -8.49 4.47 -16.11
CA LEU A 64 -8.05 3.62 -17.22
C LEU A 64 -9.18 2.70 -17.71
N SER A 65 -9.94 2.09 -16.80
CA SER A 65 -11.03 1.17 -17.14
C SER A 65 -12.24 1.87 -17.78
N CYS A 66 -12.54 3.11 -17.40
CA CYS A 66 -13.60 3.90 -18.02
C CYS A 66 -13.26 4.29 -19.47
N ASN A 67 -11.98 4.49 -19.79
CA ASN A 67 -11.54 4.78 -21.17
C ASN A 67 -11.54 3.54 -22.09
N THR A 68 -11.65 2.33 -21.53
CA THR A 68 -11.74 1.08 -22.31
C THR A 68 -13.17 0.62 -22.60
N CYS A 69 -14.19 1.31 -22.08
CA CYS A 69 -15.61 0.99 -22.37
C CYS A 69 -16.15 1.66 -23.65
N TYR A 70 -15.36 2.51 -24.30
CA TYR A 70 -15.63 2.96 -25.67
C TYR A 70 -14.85 2.09 -26.67
N LYS A 71 -15.40 0.92 -26.99
CA LYS A 71 -15.11 0.18 -28.23
C LYS A 71 -16.41 -0.29 -28.84
#